data_AF-A0A7V0VXF1-F1
#
_entry.id   AF-A0A7V0VXF1-F1
#
_cell.length_a   1.000
_cell.length_b   1.000
_cell.length_c   1.000
_cell.angle_alpha   90.00
_cell.angle_beta   90.00
_cell.angle_gamma   90.00
#
_symmetry.space_group_name_H-M   'P 1'
#
loop_
_entity.id
_entity.type
_entity.pdbx_description
1 polymer ?
#
loop_
_entity_poly.entity_id
_entity_poly.type
_entity_poly.pdbx_seq_one_letter_code
_entity_poly.pdbx_strand_id
1 'polypeptide(L)'
;MVEKEQITDMITDILELICKGYFDVDVFADVLIFLERHSFMERYITRDRIKLNPPITNPSKIIALGLNYASHAKESGREAPKEPVIFCKATTSIIGPEEKIVIKSGIGRVDPEVELAVIIGRKAKNVKKEDAGHYIAG
;
A
#
# COMPACT_ATOMS: atom_id res chain seq x y z
N MET A 1 -29.69 3.54 -26.91
CA MET A 1 -28.38 4.19 -27.18
C MET A 1 -28.00 4.92 -25.92
N VAL A 2 -27.10 4.37 -25.12
CA VAL A 2 -26.52 5.09 -23.98
C VAL A 2 -25.42 5.98 -24.56
N GLU A 3 -25.48 7.27 -24.28
CA GLU A 3 -24.55 8.26 -24.80
C GLU A 3 -23.11 7.91 -24.41
N LYS A 4 -22.20 8.00 -25.39
CA LYS A 4 -20.77 7.67 -25.28
C LYS A 4 -19.96 8.68 -24.43
N GLU A 5 -20.62 9.59 -23.73
CA GLU A 5 -19.99 10.66 -22.94
C GLU A 5 -20.04 10.34 -21.45
N GLN A 6 -19.25 9.35 -21.06
CA GLN A 6 -18.64 9.21 -19.73
C GLN A 6 -17.72 7.99 -19.74
N ILE A 7 -16.79 7.93 -20.71
CA ILE A 7 -15.58 7.14 -20.47
C ILE A 7 -14.82 7.98 -19.45
N THR A 8 -15.09 7.74 -18.16
CA THR A 8 -14.23 8.20 -17.06
C THR A 8 -12.80 7.92 -17.45
N ASP A 9 -11.91 8.91 -17.27
CA ASP A 9 -10.47 8.72 -17.45
C ASP A 9 -10.07 7.36 -16.89
N MET A 10 -9.43 6.55 -17.74
CA MET A 10 -9.12 5.16 -17.42
C MET A 10 -8.28 5.15 -16.14
N ILE A 11 -8.84 4.60 -15.06
CA ILE A 11 -8.12 4.48 -13.79
C ILE A 11 -7.03 3.44 -13.99
N THR A 12 -5.78 3.87 -13.87
CA THR A 12 -4.60 3.03 -14.12
C THR A 12 -3.72 2.83 -12.89
N ASP A 13 -4.01 3.53 -11.79
CA ASP A 13 -3.23 3.49 -10.56
C ASP A 13 -4.12 3.37 -9.31
N ILE A 14 -3.62 2.68 -8.29
CA ILE A 14 -4.35 2.42 -7.05
C ILE A 14 -4.63 3.71 -6.25
N LEU A 15 -3.75 4.72 -6.33
CA LEU A 15 -3.96 5.98 -5.62
C LEU A 15 -5.20 6.68 -6.17
N GLU A 16 -5.44 6.56 -7.47
CA GLU A 16 -6.65 7.10 -8.10
C GLU A 16 -7.90 6.32 -7.68
N LEU A 17 -7.83 4.97 -7.58
CA LEU A 17 -8.91 4.17 -6.99
C LEU A 17 -9.23 4.59 -5.56
N ILE A 18 -8.21 4.78 -4.72
CA ILE A 18 -8.37 5.23 -3.33
C ILE A 18 -8.97 6.65 -3.30
N CYS A 19 -8.46 7.58 -4.10
CA CYS A 19 -8.96 8.96 -4.15
C CYS A 19 -10.40 9.07 -4.63
N LYS A 20 -10.81 8.22 -5.58
CA LYS A 20 -12.19 8.19 -6.10
C LYS A 20 -13.14 7.36 -5.21
N GLY A 21 -12.62 6.66 -4.19
CA GLY A 21 -13.42 5.82 -3.30
C GLY A 21 -13.86 4.50 -3.93
N TYR A 22 -13.14 4.01 -4.94
CA TYR A 22 -13.40 2.73 -5.61
C TYR A 22 -12.48 1.60 -5.12
N PHE A 23 -11.50 1.91 -4.26
CA PHE A 23 -10.69 0.89 -3.58
C PHE A 23 -11.47 0.33 -2.38
N ASP A 24 -12.41 -0.56 -2.67
CA ASP A 24 -13.33 -1.15 -1.70
C ASP A 24 -13.64 -2.61 -2.05
N VAL A 25 -13.76 -3.45 -1.03
CA VAL A 25 -13.95 -4.90 -1.21
C VAL A 25 -15.27 -5.25 -1.88
N ASP A 26 -16.33 -4.51 -1.57
CA ASP A 26 -17.66 -4.74 -2.14
C ASP A 26 -17.67 -4.32 -3.62
N VAL A 27 -16.99 -3.21 -3.94
CA VAL A 27 -16.79 -2.78 -5.34
C VAL A 27 -16.03 -3.84 -6.14
N PHE A 28 -14.96 -4.40 -5.58
CA PHE A 28 -14.22 -5.47 -6.26
C PHE A 28 -15.04 -6.76 -6.42
N ALA A 29 -15.84 -7.11 -5.41
CA ALA A 29 -16.74 -8.25 -5.49
C ALA A 29 -17.77 -8.07 -6.63
N ASP A 30 -18.39 -6.90 -6.72
CA ASP A 30 -19.35 -6.57 -7.78
C ASP A 30 -18.71 -6.64 -9.18
N VAL A 31 -17.47 -6.15 -9.32
CA VAL A 31 -16.72 -6.26 -10.58
C VAL A 31 -16.49 -7.73 -10.95
N LEU A 32 -16.06 -8.57 -10.01
CA LEU A 32 -15.82 -10.00 -10.29
C LEU A 32 -17.12 -10.72 -10.67
N ILE A 33 -18.22 -10.47 -9.96
CA ILE A 33 -19.55 -11.02 -10.28
C ILE A 33 -19.98 -10.59 -11.68
N PHE A 34 -19.77 -9.32 -12.04
CA PHE A 34 -20.07 -8.81 -13.37
C PHE A 34 -19.25 -9.52 -14.45
N LEU A 35 -17.94 -9.67 -14.23
CA LEU A 35 -17.05 -10.34 -15.19
C LEU A 35 -17.42 -11.81 -15.39
N GLU A 36 -17.78 -12.51 -14.31
CA GLU A 36 -18.23 -13.90 -14.38
C GLU A 36 -19.56 -14.02 -15.15
N ARG A 37 -20.56 -13.21 -14.79
CA ARG A 37 -21.89 -13.23 -15.42
C ARG A 37 -21.87 -13.03 -16.94
N HIS A 38 -20.90 -12.26 -17.44
CA HIS A 38 -20.77 -11.97 -18.88
C HIS A 38 -19.63 -12.73 -19.56
N SER A 39 -19.06 -13.75 -18.90
CA SER A 39 -17.97 -14.57 -19.44
C SER A 39 -16.73 -13.76 -19.86
N PHE A 40 -16.41 -12.71 -19.11
CA PHE A 40 -15.27 -11.82 -19.35
C PHE A 40 -14.07 -12.08 -18.42
N MET A 41 -14.15 -13.07 -17.53
CA MET A 41 -13.06 -13.41 -16.61
C MET A 41 -11.72 -13.62 -17.33
N GLU A 42 -11.67 -14.49 -18.33
CA GLU A 42 -10.44 -14.79 -19.09
C GLU A 42 -9.91 -13.60 -19.90
N ARG A 43 -10.72 -12.56 -20.11
CA ARG A 43 -10.31 -11.36 -20.83
C ARG A 43 -9.59 -10.35 -19.94
N TYR A 44 -9.98 -10.26 -18.66
CA TYR A 44 -9.50 -9.19 -17.75
C TYR A 44 -8.71 -9.71 -16.55
N ILE A 45 -8.83 -11.00 -16.22
CA ILE A 45 -8.05 -11.63 -15.16
C ILE A 45 -6.95 -12.47 -15.82
N THR A 46 -5.70 -12.03 -15.67
CA THR A 46 -4.55 -12.85 -16.05
C THR A 46 -4.17 -13.79 -14.91
N ARG A 47 -3.91 -15.06 -15.25
CA ARG A 47 -3.31 -16.04 -14.35
C ARG A 47 -1.81 -16.21 -14.60
N ASP A 48 -1.28 -15.49 -15.57
CA ASP A 48 0.14 -15.56 -15.90
C ASP A 48 0.98 -14.94 -14.79
N ARG A 49 2.22 -15.40 -14.71
CA ARG A 49 3.19 -14.83 -13.79
C ARG A 49 3.61 -13.45 -14.33
N ILE A 50 2.96 -12.41 -13.82
CA ILE A 50 3.28 -11.02 -14.12
C ILE A 50 4.35 -10.48 -13.18
N LYS A 51 5.18 -9.54 -13.66
CA LYS A 51 6.04 -8.75 -12.78
C LYS A 51 5.15 -7.80 -11.97
N LEU A 52 5.11 -7.99 -10.66
CA LEU A 52 4.40 -7.09 -9.76
C LEU A 52 5.25 -5.84 -9.47
N ASN A 53 4.64 -4.67 -9.67
CA ASN A 53 5.13 -3.41 -9.14
C ASN A 53 4.77 -3.31 -7.64
N PRO A 54 5.40 -2.39 -6.90
CA PRO A 54 4.90 -2.09 -5.55
C PRO A 54 3.45 -1.60 -5.63
N PRO A 55 2.62 -1.85 -4.60
CA PRO A 55 1.22 -1.42 -4.60
C PRO A 55 1.07 0.08 -4.84
N ILE A 56 1.93 0.89 -4.21
CA ILE A 56 1.97 2.34 -4.38
C ILE A 56 3.29 2.71 -5.06
N THR A 57 3.20 3.20 -6.29
CA THR A 57 4.38 3.51 -7.14
C THR A 57 4.96 4.90 -6.85
N ASN A 58 4.15 5.84 -6.38
CA ASN A 58 4.57 7.22 -6.10
C ASN A 58 3.91 7.79 -4.84
N PRO A 59 4.27 7.31 -3.64
CA PRO A 59 3.71 7.82 -2.40
C PRO A 59 4.19 9.26 -2.14
N SER A 60 3.32 10.10 -1.58
CA SER A 60 3.72 11.46 -1.19
C SER A 60 4.71 11.48 -0.02
N LYS A 61 4.62 10.48 0.88
CA LYS A 61 5.46 10.29 2.07
C LYS A 61 5.53 8.81 2.42
N ILE A 62 6.65 8.40 3.02
CA ILE A 62 6.79 7.12 3.72
C ILE A 62 7.20 7.43 5.15
N ILE A 63 6.32 7.13 6.09
CA ILE A 63 6.52 7.37 7.51
C ILE A 63 6.70 6.01 8.18
N ALA A 64 7.84 5.82 8.85
CA ALA A 64 8.18 4.60 9.55
C ALA A 64 8.20 4.85 11.06
N LEU A 65 7.92 3.78 11.82
CA LEU A 65 7.90 3.79 13.27
C LEU A 65 9.03 2.92 13.80
N GLY A 66 9.90 3.49 14.62
CA GLY A 66 10.97 2.77 15.29
C GLY A 66 10.49 2.15 16.61
N LEU A 67 10.96 0.93 16.90
CA LEU A 67 10.73 0.23 18.18
C LEU A 67 9.25 0.11 18.58
N ASN A 68 8.34 0.07 17.60
CA ASN A 68 6.89 -0.05 17.83
C ASN A 68 6.44 -1.49 18.11
N TYR A 69 7.30 -2.48 17.89
CA TYR A 69 7.08 -3.87 18.30
C TYR A 69 7.78 -4.13 19.63
N ALA A 70 7.00 -4.41 20.67
CA ALA A 70 7.52 -4.62 22.03
C ALA A 70 8.50 -5.81 22.11
N SER A 71 8.33 -6.83 21.27
CA SER A 71 9.25 -7.97 21.15
C SER A 71 10.62 -7.53 20.62
N HIS A 72 10.64 -6.72 19.57
CA HIS A 72 11.87 -6.22 18.96
C HIS A 72 12.62 -5.22 19.88
N ALA A 73 11.88 -4.40 20.63
CA ALA A 73 12.49 -3.52 21.64
C ALA A 73 13.23 -4.33 22.72
N LYS A 74 12.61 -5.41 23.22
CA LYS A 74 13.21 -6.31 24.21
C LYS A 74 14.46 -7.01 23.68
N GLU A 75 14.44 -7.49 22.44
CA GLU A 75 15.60 -8.13 21.78
C GLU A 75 16.79 -7.18 21.69
N SER A 76 16.53 -5.90 21.42
CA SER A 76 17.56 -4.85 21.35
C SER A 76 18.04 -4.36 22.73
N GLY A 77 17.54 -4.92 23.83
CA GLY A 77 17.82 -4.47 25.20
C GLY A 77 17.32 -3.05 25.50
N ARG A 78 16.29 -2.59 24.78
CA ARG A 78 15.72 -1.24 24.90
C ARG A 78 14.31 -1.30 25.46
N GLU A 79 13.94 -0.31 26.27
CA GLU A 79 12.54 -0.13 26.64
C GLU A 79 11.73 0.38 25.45
N ALA A 80 10.47 -0.05 25.35
CA ALA A 80 9.55 0.48 24.35
C ALA A 80 9.34 1.99 24.64
N PRO A 81 9.48 2.86 23.64
CA PRO A 81 9.38 4.29 23.85
C PRO A 81 7.94 4.67 24.25
N LYS A 82 7.79 5.66 25.13
CA LYS A 82 6.48 6.15 25.61
C LYS A 82 5.69 6.85 24.51
N GLU A 83 6.38 7.40 23.52
CA GLU A 83 5.81 8.04 22.35
C GLU A 83 6.40 7.40 21.08
N PRO A 84 5.67 7.40 19.95
CA PRO A 84 6.17 6.82 18.71
C PRO A 84 7.45 7.50 18.22
N VAL A 85 8.49 6.71 17.95
CA VAL A 85 9.69 7.20 17.28
C VAL A 85 9.41 7.24 15.78
N ILE A 86 9.29 8.43 15.21
CA ILE A 86 8.89 8.63 13.82
C ILE A 86 10.11 9.04 12.98
N PHE A 87 10.27 8.41 11.82
CA PHE A 87 11.25 8.82 10.80
C PHE A 87 10.68 8.65 9.39
N CYS A 88 11.32 9.29 8.40
CA CYS A 88 10.91 9.19 7.01
C CYS A 88 11.88 8.33 6.21
N LYS A 89 11.35 7.51 5.30
CA LYS A 89 12.13 6.85 4.24
C LYS A 89 11.98 7.66 2.94
N ALA A 90 12.96 7.58 2.05
CA ALA A 90 12.89 8.24 0.75
C ALA A 90 11.74 7.65 -0.07
N THR A 91 10.87 8.46 -0.65
CA THR A 91 9.72 7.98 -1.44
C THR A 91 10.14 7.13 -2.64
N THR A 92 11.35 7.33 -3.13
CA THR A 92 11.98 6.56 -4.22
C THR A 92 12.59 5.22 -3.77
N SER A 93 12.45 4.83 -2.50
CA SER A 93 13.06 3.59 -1.97
C SER A 93 12.14 2.36 -2.02
N ILE A 94 10.90 2.50 -2.51
CA ILE A 94 9.98 1.37 -2.68
C ILE A 94 10.25 0.70 -4.03
N ILE A 95 10.37 -0.63 -4.01
CA ILE A 95 10.53 -1.48 -5.20
C ILE A 95 9.53 -2.64 -5.14
N GLY A 96 9.33 -3.32 -6.27
CA GLY A 96 8.45 -4.48 -6.34
C GLY A 96 8.96 -5.67 -5.49
N PRO A 97 8.07 -6.61 -5.13
CA PRO A 97 8.38 -7.70 -4.20
C PRO A 97 9.46 -8.67 -4.73
N GLU A 98 9.64 -8.77 -6.04
CA GLU A 98 10.66 -9.62 -6.68
C GLU A 98 11.89 -8.82 -7.14
N GLU A 99 11.96 -7.52 -6.87
CA GLU A 99 13.08 -6.67 -7.28
C GLU A 99 14.27 -6.78 -6.34
N LYS A 100 15.48 -6.60 -6.90
CA LYS A 100 16.73 -6.81 -6.17
C LYS A 100 17.14 -5.54 -5.41
N ILE A 101 17.51 -5.71 -4.15
CA ILE A 101 18.21 -4.67 -3.38
C ILE A 101 19.68 -4.68 -3.83
N VAL A 102 20.14 -3.60 -4.44
CA VAL A 102 21.53 -3.45 -4.89
C VAL A 102 22.37 -2.87 -3.77
N ILE A 103 23.23 -3.69 -3.17
CA ILE A 103 24.19 -3.28 -2.14
C ILE A 103 25.50 -2.89 -2.81
N LYS A 104 25.92 -1.63 -2.66
CA LYS A 104 27.17 -1.12 -3.24
C LYS A 104 28.39 -1.58 -2.43
N SER A 105 29.55 -1.64 -3.08
CA SER A 105 30.83 -1.92 -2.42
C SER A 105 31.14 -0.90 -1.32
N GLY A 106 31.68 -1.37 -0.19
CA GLY A 106 32.03 -0.52 0.96
C GLY A 106 30.89 -0.30 1.96
N ILE A 107 29.68 -0.78 1.67
CA ILE A 107 28.61 -0.89 2.68
C ILE A 107 28.95 -2.05 3.61
N GLY A 108 28.86 -1.81 4.92
CA GLY A 108 29.08 -2.81 5.96
C GLY A 108 27.91 -3.77 6.08
N ARG A 109 27.38 -3.93 7.30
CA ARG A 109 26.25 -4.81 7.57
C ARG A 109 24.95 -4.22 7.03
N VAL A 110 24.17 -5.05 6.33
CA VAL A 110 22.80 -4.76 5.88
C VAL A 110 21.90 -5.84 6.47
N ASP A 111 20.92 -5.41 7.26
CA ASP A 111 19.96 -6.31 7.89
C ASP A 111 18.57 -6.12 7.27
N PRO A 112 17.81 -7.21 7.04
CA PRO A 112 16.41 -7.11 6.67
C PRO A 112 15.56 -6.72 7.88
N GLU A 113 14.58 -5.85 7.64
CA GLU A 113 13.55 -5.51 8.62
C GLU A 113 12.20 -5.98 8.10
N VAL A 114 11.51 -6.82 8.88
CA VAL A 114 10.16 -7.28 8.55
C VAL A 114 9.17 -6.29 9.16
N GLU A 115 8.56 -5.48 8.30
CA GLU A 115 7.62 -4.43 8.69
C GLU A 115 6.22 -4.70 8.12
N LEU A 116 5.20 -4.17 8.79
CA LEU A 116 3.84 -4.03 8.25
C LEU A 116 3.60 -2.56 7.94
N ALA A 117 3.18 -2.28 6.71
CA ALA A 117 2.78 -0.95 6.27
C ALA A 117 1.26 -0.86 6.17
N VAL A 118 0.74 0.35 6.40
CA VAL A 118 -0.65 0.72 6.10
C VAL A 118 -0.64 1.94 5.19
N ILE A 119 -1.65 2.03 4.32
CA ILE A 119 -1.86 3.14 3.39
C ILE A 119 -2.91 4.07 3.97
N ILE A 120 -2.52 5.33 4.20
CA ILE A 120 -3.47 6.37 4.61
C ILE A 120 -4.16 6.94 3.38
N GLY A 121 -5.43 6.59 3.18
CA GLY A 121 -6.18 6.95 1.97
C GLY A 121 -6.94 8.28 2.05
N ARG A 122 -7.07 8.86 3.25
CA ARG A 122 -7.84 10.09 3.49
C ARG A 122 -7.02 11.09 4.28
N LYS A 123 -7.21 12.39 4.00
CA LYS A 123 -6.59 13.47 4.77
C LYS A 123 -7.09 13.42 6.22
N ALA A 124 -6.16 13.40 7.17
CA ALA A 124 -6.44 13.28 8.60
C ALA A 124 -5.77 14.41 9.37
N LYS A 125 -6.43 14.91 10.42
CA LYS A 125 -5.84 15.84 11.41
C LYS A 125 -6.55 15.67 12.75
N ASN A 126 -5.79 15.51 13.83
CA ASN A 126 -6.32 15.35 15.20
C ASN A 126 -7.43 14.28 15.30
N VAL A 127 -7.25 13.16 14.61
CA VAL A 127 -8.21 12.06 14.55
C VAL A 127 -8.22 11.32 15.89
N LYS A 128 -9.41 11.01 16.41
CA LYS A 128 -9.55 10.20 17.63
C LYS A 128 -9.11 8.76 17.35
N LYS A 129 -8.66 8.06 18.39
CA LYS A 129 -8.16 6.68 18.26
C LYS A 129 -9.21 5.75 17.65
N GLU A 130 -10.46 5.88 18.09
CA GLU A 130 -11.60 5.09 17.60
C GLU A 130 -11.92 5.31 16.11
N ASP A 131 -11.61 6.50 15.58
CA ASP A 131 -11.91 6.87 14.19
C ASP A 131 -10.74 6.57 13.23
N ALA A 132 -9.56 6.23 13.76
CA ALA A 132 -8.33 6.09 12.98
C ALA A 132 -8.47 5.07 11.84
N GLY A 133 -9.21 3.97 12.07
CA GLY A 133 -9.44 2.94 11.06
C GLY A 133 -10.12 3.46 9.78
N HIS A 134 -10.99 4.48 9.89
CA HIS A 134 -11.70 5.05 8.74
C HIS A 134 -10.79 5.81 7.75
N TYR A 135 -9.53 6.05 8.11
CA TYR A 135 -8.54 6.75 7.28
C TYR A 135 -7.54 5.79 6.62
N ILE A 136 -7.56 4.51 6.99
CA ILE A 136 -6.70 3.46 6.42
C ILE A 136 -7.41 2.88 5.19
N ALA A 137 -6.73 2.89 4.05
CA ALA A 137 -7.22 2.29 2.81
C ALA A 137 -6.85 0.80 2.69
N GLY A 138 -5.75 0.38 3.32
CA GLY A 138 -5.23 -0.99 3.30
C GLY A 138 -3.88 -1.10 3.99
#